data_AF-A0A924B3A5-F1
#
_entry.id   AF-A0A924B3A5-F1
#
_cell.length_a   1.000
_cell.length_b   1.000
_cell.length_c   1.000
_cell.angle_alpha   90.00
_cell.angle_beta   90.00
_cell.angle_gamma   90.00
#
_symmetry.space_group_name_H-M   'P 1'
#
loop_
_entity.id
_entity.type
_entity.pdbx_description
1 polymer ?
#
loop_
_entity_poly.entity_id
_entity_poly.type
_entity_poly.pdbx_seq_one_letter_code
_entity_poly.pdbx_strand_id
1 'polypeptide(L)'
;MLVNTIKTSFKELLTNRYLTVLTSVTVILCLLFVAYILIAVRPSELQLVTHYTAFGVTQLYRTQWFYLLSFGGFAIIVAFLHISIAIKMYITKGHPLAIMFAWMGIGAILFAWITAFSIINVWSPF
;
A
#
# COMPACT_ATOMS: atom_id res chain seq x y z
N MET A 1 -17.73 -26.22 -2.36
CA MET A 1 -17.71 -25.19 -3.43
C MET A 1 -16.54 -24.22 -3.25
N LEU A 2 -16.46 -23.48 -2.13
CA LEU A 2 -15.42 -22.46 -1.87
C LEU A 2 -13.97 -22.98 -1.91
N VAL A 3 -13.69 -24.11 -1.27
CA VAL A 3 -12.34 -24.72 -1.26
C VAL A 3 -11.85 -25.06 -2.68
N ASN A 4 -12.74 -25.52 -3.55
CA ASN A 4 -12.39 -25.83 -4.93
C ASN A 4 -12.06 -24.57 -5.71
N THR A 5 -12.81 -23.48 -5.49
CA THR A 5 -12.53 -22.17 -6.10
C THR A 5 -11.15 -21.66 -5.69
N ILE A 6 -10.78 -21.74 -4.41
CA ILE A 6 -9.46 -21.31 -3.92
C ILE A 6 -8.34 -22.14 -4.55
N LYS A 7 -8.50 -23.47 -4.59
CA LYS A 7 -7.50 -24.36 -5.21
C LYS A 7 -7.30 -24.05 -6.69
N THR A 8 -8.40 -23.85 -7.44
CA THR A 8 -8.31 -23.49 -8.86
C THR A 8 -7.63 -22.14 -9.03
N SER A 9 -8.04 -21.11 -8.29
CA SER A 9 -7.41 -19.78 -8.36
C SER A 9 -5.90 -19.83 -8.10
N PHE A 10 -5.46 -20.61 -7.11
CA PHE A 10 -4.04 -20.75 -6.79
C PHE A 10 -3.27 -21.48 -7.89
N LYS A 11 -3.86 -22.55 -8.44
CA LYS A 11 -3.28 -23.29 -9.57
C LYS A 11 -3.14 -22.40 -10.81
N GLU A 12 -4.18 -21.65 -11.14
CA GLU A 12 -4.19 -20.74 -12.29
C GLU A 12 -3.14 -19.63 -12.15
N LEU A 13 -2.99 -19.07 -10.95
CA LEU A 13 -1.95 -18.09 -10.66
C LEU A 13 -0.57 -18.68 -10.96
N LEU A 14 -0.22 -19.81 -10.36
CA LEU A 14 1.09 -20.45 -10.49
C LEU A 14 1.40 -20.95 -11.91
N THR A 15 0.38 -21.30 -12.68
CA THR A 15 0.53 -21.72 -14.08
C THR A 15 0.98 -20.54 -14.95
N ASN A 16 0.55 -19.33 -14.62
CA ASN A 16 0.95 -18.13 -15.32
C ASN A 16 2.21 -17.50 -14.68
N ARG A 17 3.38 -17.79 -15.26
CA ARG A 17 4.67 -17.27 -14.78
C ARG A 17 4.71 -15.75 -14.63
N TYR A 18 4.11 -15.01 -15.58
CA TYR A 18 4.21 -13.55 -15.59
C TYR A 18 3.33 -12.93 -14.51
N LEU A 19 2.09 -13.41 -14.39
CA LEU A 19 1.19 -12.99 -13.32
C LEU A 19 1.72 -13.40 -11.93
N THR A 20 2.34 -14.58 -11.82
CA THR A 20 3.02 -15.02 -10.59
C THR A 20 4.13 -14.06 -10.20
N VAL A 21 4.97 -13.63 -11.15
CA VAL A 21 6.04 -12.67 -10.88
C VAL A 21 5.47 -11.34 -10.42
N LEU A 22 4.48 -10.78 -11.13
CA LEU A 22 3.88 -9.50 -10.74
C LEU A 22 3.24 -9.56 -9.35
N THR A 23 2.47 -10.60 -9.05
CA THR A 23 1.85 -10.77 -7.73
C THR A 23 2.88 -10.98 -6.63
N SER A 24 3.96 -11.72 -6.89
CA SER A 24 5.09 -11.88 -5.94
C SER A 24 5.79 -10.56 -5.67
N VAL A 25 6.05 -9.75 -6.71
CA VAL A 25 6.61 -8.41 -6.58
C VAL A 25 5.71 -7.51 -5.74
N THR A 26 4.39 -7.54 -5.96
CA THR A 26 3.42 -6.79 -5.14
C THR A 26 3.48 -7.19 -3.67
N VAL A 27 3.58 -8.49 -3.36
CA VAL A 27 3.73 -8.97 -1.98
C VAL A 27 5.04 -8.49 -1.36
N ILE A 28 6.16 -8.63 -2.07
CA ILE A 28 7.47 -8.17 -1.58
C ILE A 28 7.46 -6.66 -1.34
N LEU A 29 6.94 -5.86 -2.28
CA LEU A 29 6.82 -4.42 -2.13
C LEU A 29 5.94 -4.05 -0.92
N CYS A 30 4.82 -4.74 -0.72
CA CYS A 30 3.97 -4.54 0.45
C CYS A 30 4.73 -4.81 1.75
N LEU A 31 5.44 -5.94 1.85
CA LEU A 31 6.20 -6.29 3.06
C LEU A 31 7.31 -5.28 3.35
N LEU A 32 8.06 -4.88 2.32
CA LEU A 32 9.13 -3.89 2.46
C LEU A 32 8.57 -2.53 2.86
N PHE A 33 7.46 -2.09 2.26
CA PHE A 33 6.85 -0.81 2.57
C PHE A 33 6.26 -0.79 3.98
N VAL A 34 5.60 -1.86 4.42
CA VAL A 34 5.12 -2.00 5.80
C VAL A 34 6.28 -1.97 6.78
N ALA A 35 7.36 -2.71 6.52
CA ALA A 35 8.56 -2.67 7.35
C ALA A 35 9.16 -1.26 7.42
N TYR A 36 9.24 -0.55 6.28
CA TYR A 36 9.68 0.84 6.23
C TYR A 36 8.82 1.74 7.13
N ILE A 37 7.48 1.66 7.05
CA ILE A 37 6.57 2.46 7.88
C ILE A 37 6.78 2.16 9.37
N LEU A 38 6.88 0.89 9.76
CA LEU A 38 7.06 0.48 11.16
C LEU A 38 8.40 0.95 11.75
N ILE A 39 9.45 1.07 10.92
CA ILE A 39 10.77 1.53 11.36
C ILE A 39 10.85 3.07 11.37
N ALA A 40 10.26 3.72 10.36
CA ALA A 40 10.35 5.16 10.16
C ALA A 40 9.38 5.97 11.04
N VAL A 41 8.17 5.45 11.26
CA VAL A 41 7.14 6.14 12.05
C VAL A 41 7.37 5.84 13.53
N ARG A 42 7.92 6.81 14.25
CA ARG A 42 8.12 6.73 15.69
C ARG A 42 6.96 7.40 16.44
N PRO A 43 6.49 6.81 17.55
CA PRO A 43 5.59 7.51 18.46
C PRO A 43 6.23 8.82 18.90
N SER A 44 5.53 9.91 18.66
CA SER A 44 5.93 11.24 19.11
C SER A 44 4.79 11.84 19.89
N GLU A 45 4.99 11.95 21.20
CA GLU A 45 4.06 12.58 22.15
C GLU A 45 4.23 14.10 22.19
N LEU A 46 4.90 14.69 21.18
CA LEU A 46 5.07 16.14 21.07
C LEU A 46 3.72 16.80 20.81
N GLN A 47 3.04 17.15 21.91
CA GLN A 47 1.92 18.06 21.94
C GLN A 47 2.45 19.44 21.53
N LEU A 48 2.33 19.78 20.25
CA LEU A 48 2.65 21.13 19.80
C LEU A 48 1.54 22.07 20.25
N VAL A 49 1.91 23.07 21.05
CA VAL A 49 1.01 24.15 21.46
C VAL A 49 0.55 24.89 20.21
N THR A 50 -0.71 24.70 19.82
CA THR A 50 -1.30 25.42 18.70
C THR A 50 -1.74 26.81 19.15
N HIS A 51 -1.08 27.84 18.65
CA HIS A 51 -1.51 29.22 18.86
C HIS A 51 -2.55 29.61 17.81
N TYR A 52 -3.75 29.97 18.26
CA TYR A 52 -4.80 30.52 17.40
C TYR A 52 -4.53 32.02 17.22
N THR A 53 -4.31 32.47 15.98
CA THR A 53 -4.25 33.90 15.65
C THR A 53 -5.41 34.28 14.73
N ALA A 54 -5.91 35.51 14.84
CA ALA A 54 -7.09 36.00 14.09
C ALA A 54 -6.91 35.97 12.56
N PHE A 55 -5.69 35.76 12.05
CA PHE A 55 -5.35 35.68 10.62
C PHE A 55 -4.50 34.43 10.28
N GLY A 56 -4.45 33.43 11.15
CA GLY A 56 -3.50 32.30 11.06
C GLY A 56 -3.85 31.27 10.00
N VAL A 57 -3.30 31.41 8.80
CA VAL A 57 -3.55 30.50 7.65
C VAL A 57 -2.72 29.21 7.69
N THR A 58 -1.98 28.94 8.75
CA THR A 58 -1.19 27.71 8.88
C THR A 58 -1.59 26.94 10.13
N GLN A 59 -2.80 26.39 10.08
CA GLN A 59 -3.09 25.17 10.84
C GLN A 59 -2.22 24.07 10.25
N LEU A 60 -0.98 23.95 10.74
CA LEU A 60 -0.23 22.71 10.61
C LEU A 60 -0.99 21.69 11.46
N TYR A 61 -2.05 21.10 10.89
CA TYR A 61 -2.58 19.81 11.30
C TYR A 61 -1.44 18.83 11.13
N ARG A 62 -0.50 18.83 12.07
CA ARG A 62 0.55 17.83 12.15
C ARG A 62 -0.19 16.61 12.67
N THR A 63 -0.75 15.85 11.74
CA THR A 63 -1.50 14.64 12.07
C THR A 63 -0.61 13.78 12.95
N GLN A 64 -1.23 13.24 13.99
CA GLN A 64 -0.55 12.38 14.95
C GLN A 64 0.16 11.24 14.20
N TRP A 65 1.29 10.81 14.73
CA TRP A 65 2.13 9.75 14.16
C TRP A 65 1.34 8.49 13.76
N PHE A 66 0.21 8.20 14.41
CA PHE A 66 -0.68 7.10 14.02
C PHE A 66 -1.26 7.23 12.61
N TYR A 67 -1.45 8.45 12.08
CA TYR A 67 -1.94 8.64 10.71
C TYR A 67 -0.93 8.09 9.71
N LEU A 68 0.37 8.23 9.99
CA LEU A 68 1.43 7.70 9.13
C LEU A 68 1.43 6.17 9.10
N LEU A 69 0.96 5.50 10.15
CA LEU A 69 0.77 4.04 10.15
C LEU A 69 -0.30 3.58 9.14
N SER A 70 -1.26 4.45 8.80
CA SER A 70 -2.31 4.12 7.82
C SER A 70 -1.74 3.82 6.42
N PHE A 71 -0.56 4.35 6.08
CA PHE A 71 0.13 4.01 4.83
C PHE A 71 0.53 2.52 4.76
N GLY A 72 0.94 1.94 5.89
CA GLY A 72 1.22 0.50 5.98
C GLY A 72 -0.05 -0.33 5.81
N GLY A 73 -1.15 0.06 6.47
CA GLY A 73 -2.45 -0.57 6.29
C GLY A 73 -2.97 -0.46 4.86
N PHE A 74 -2.81 0.70 4.22
CA PHE A 74 -3.14 0.91 2.81
C PHE A 74 -2.38 -0.06 1.90
N ALA A 75 -1.07 -0.25 2.10
CA ALA A 75 -0.28 -1.18 1.30
C ALA A 75 -0.80 -2.62 1.37
N ILE A 76 -1.19 -3.07 2.56
CA ILE A 76 -1.76 -4.42 2.79
C ILE A 76 -3.08 -4.57 2.03
N ILE A 77 -3.98 -3.59 2.16
CA ILE A 77 -5.28 -3.61 1.48
C ILE A 77 -5.09 -3.58 -0.04
N VAL A 78 -4.22 -2.72 -0.55
CA VAL A 78 -3.92 -2.60 -1.98
C VAL A 78 -3.37 -3.92 -2.53
N ALA A 79 -2.39 -4.52 -1.86
CA ALA A 79 -1.82 -5.79 -2.28
C ALA A 79 -2.89 -6.89 -2.33
N PHE A 80 -3.66 -7.04 -1.26
CA PHE A 80 -4.72 -8.05 -1.19
C PHE A 80 -5.77 -7.89 -2.29
N LEU A 81 -6.30 -6.66 -2.47
CA LEU A 81 -7.35 -6.39 -3.44
C LEU A 81 -6.85 -6.53 -4.88
N HIS A 82 -5.69 -5.97 -5.22
CA HIS A 82 -5.18 -6.03 -6.59
C HIS A 82 -4.78 -7.44 -6.99
N ILE A 83 -4.21 -8.25 -6.08
CA ILE A 83 -3.92 -9.66 -6.35
C ILE A 83 -5.22 -10.45 -6.55
N SER A 84 -6.19 -10.28 -5.64
CA SER A 84 -7.48 -10.97 -5.72
C SER A 84 -8.24 -10.64 -7.01
N ILE A 85 -8.28 -9.35 -7.38
CA ILE A 85 -8.92 -8.89 -8.61
C ILE A 85 -8.15 -9.39 -9.83
N ALA A 86 -6.82 -9.31 -9.84
CA ALA A 86 -6.02 -9.78 -10.98
C ALA A 86 -6.23 -11.28 -11.26
N ILE A 87 -6.27 -12.12 -10.22
CA ILE A 87 -6.58 -13.55 -10.35
C ILE A 87 -8.01 -13.74 -10.89
N LYS A 88 -8.99 -13.00 -10.35
CA LYS A 88 -10.38 -13.08 -10.83
C LYS A 88 -10.50 -12.65 -12.29
N MET A 89 -9.80 -11.59 -12.70
CA MET A 89 -9.78 -11.11 -14.08
C MET A 89 -9.11 -12.11 -15.00
N TYR A 90 -8.04 -12.78 -14.55
CA TYR A 90 -7.38 -13.82 -15.31
C TYR A 90 -8.34 -14.97 -15.65
N ILE A 91 -9.09 -15.44 -14.65
CA ILE A 91 -10.05 -16.55 -14.82
C ILE A 91 -11.25 -16.14 -15.69
N THR A 92 -11.73 -14.90 -15.58
CA THR A 92 -13.01 -14.49 -16.20
C THR A 92 -12.87 -13.75 -17.54
N LYS A 93 -11.76 -13.04 -17.75
CA LYS A 93 -11.54 -12.14 -18.89
C LYS A 93 -10.19 -12.38 -19.59
N GLY A 94 -9.34 -13.24 -19.05
CA GLY A 94 -8.04 -13.58 -19.62
C GLY A 94 -6.92 -12.60 -19.24
N HIS A 95 -5.83 -12.69 -20.01
CA HIS A 95 -4.51 -12.17 -19.62
C HIS A 95 -4.38 -10.64 -19.54
N PRO A 96 -4.87 -9.84 -20.52
CA PRO A 96 -4.54 -8.40 -20.56
C PRO A 96 -5.07 -7.61 -19.36
N LEU A 97 -6.32 -7.85 -18.95
CA LEU A 97 -6.91 -7.17 -17.81
C LEU A 97 -6.29 -7.62 -16.48
N ALA A 98 -5.94 -8.89 -16.35
CA ALA A 98 -5.25 -9.40 -15.16
C ALA A 98 -3.90 -8.71 -14.95
N ILE A 99 -3.10 -8.58 -16.02
CA ILE A 99 -1.82 -7.89 -16.00
C ILE A 99 -1.98 -6.42 -15.63
N MET A 100 -2.95 -5.74 -16.24
CA MET A 100 -3.22 -4.33 -15.96
C MET A 100 -3.49 -4.11 -14.47
N PHE A 101 -4.38 -4.90 -13.87
CA PHE A 101 -4.68 -4.82 -12.45
C PHE A 101 -3.47 -5.15 -11.56
N ALA A 102 -2.65 -6.13 -11.95
CA ALA A 102 -1.43 -6.45 -11.21
C ALA A 102 -0.44 -5.28 -11.20
N TRP A 103 -0.22 -4.64 -12.36
CA TRP A 103 0.62 -3.44 -12.47
C TRP A 103 0.06 -2.24 -11.71
N MET A 104 -1.25 -2.03 -11.73
CA MET A 104 -1.89 -0.96 -10.94
C MET A 104 -1.61 -1.13 -9.45
N GLY A 105 -1.61 -2.37 -8.93
CA GLY A 105 -1.24 -2.65 -7.54
C GLY A 105 0.19 -2.25 -7.21
N ILE A 106 1.14 -2.59 -8.08
CA ILE A 106 2.56 -2.19 -7.95
C ILE A 106 2.68 -0.66 -7.96
N GLY A 107 2.08 0.00 -8.95
CA GLY A 107 2.10 1.45 -9.08
C GLY A 107 1.50 2.17 -7.87
N ALA A 108 0.37 1.67 -7.36
CA ALA A 108 -0.28 2.24 -6.18
C ALA A 108 0.60 2.13 -4.92
N ILE A 109 1.27 0.99 -4.71
CA ILE A 109 2.19 0.83 -3.56
C ILE A 109 3.40 1.75 -3.70
N LEU A 110 4.02 1.82 -4.89
CA LEU A 110 5.17 2.72 -5.12
C LEU A 110 4.80 4.19 -4.94
N PHE A 111 3.65 4.61 -5.47
CA PHE A 111 3.14 5.97 -5.30
C PHE A 111 2.88 6.30 -3.84
N ALA A 112 2.26 5.38 -3.09
CA ALA A 112 2.06 5.54 -1.66
C ALA A 112 3.38 5.59 -0.89
N TRP A 113 4.38 4.80 -1.29
CA TRP A 113 5.70 4.84 -0.68
C TRP A 113 6.40 6.17 -0.91
N ILE A 114 6.45 6.66 -2.16
CA ILE A 114 7.03 7.98 -2.47
C ILE A 114 6.33 9.08 -1.67
N THR A 115 4.99 9.01 -1.56
CA THR A 115 4.20 9.97 -0.78
C THR A 115 4.54 9.90 0.70
N ALA A 116 4.58 8.71 1.29
CA ALA A 116 4.95 8.51 2.69
C ALA A 116 6.38 8.98 2.98
N PHE A 117 7.33 8.66 2.09
CA PHE A 117 8.71 9.10 2.18
C PHE A 117 8.81 10.63 2.17
N SER A 118 8.09 11.30 1.26
CA SER A 118 8.04 12.76 1.20
C SER A 118 7.47 13.35 2.50
N ILE A 119 6.35 12.83 3.00
CA ILE A 119 5.72 13.34 4.22
C ILE A 119 6.63 13.13 5.46
N ILE A 120 7.26 11.97 5.58
CA ILE A 120 8.11 11.62 6.73
C ILE A 120 9.42 12.43 6.72
N ASN A 121 10.06 12.62 5.55
CA ASN A 121 11.39 13.24 5.47
C ASN A 121 11.39 14.75 5.19
N VAL A 122 10.30 15.33 4.68
CA VAL A 122 10.21 16.79 4.48
C VAL A 122 10.12 17.54 5.82
N TRP A 123 9.78 16.86 6.93
CA TRP A 123 9.98 17.42 8.26
C TRP A 123 10.31 16.33 9.29
N SER A 124 11.60 15.99 9.42
CA SER A 124 12.14 15.42 10.66
C SER A 124 12.94 16.52 11.37
N PRO A 125 12.48 17.03 12.54
CA PRO A 125 13.32 17.90 13.34
C PRO A 125 14.43 16.99 13.89
N PHE A 126 15.63 17.11 13.34
CA PHE A 126 16.83 16.88 14.13
C PHE A 126 16.88 17.95 15.22
#